data_AF-A0A5B8J7N5-F1
#
_entry.id   AF-A0A5B8J7N5-F1
#
_cell.length_a   1.000
_cell.length_b   1.000
_cell.length_c   1.000
_cell.angle_alpha   90.00
_cell.angle_beta   90.00
_cell.angle_gamma   90.00
#
_symmetry.space_group_name_H-M   'P 1'
#
loop_
_entity.id
_entity.type
_entity.pdbx_description
1 polymer ?
#
loop_
_entity_poly.entity_id
_entity_poly.type
_entity_poly.pdbx_seq_one_letter_code
_entity_poly.pdbx_strand_id
1 'polypeptide(L)'
;MTVLEYYLKKQSDKNWVKSYQSISKDYFGKNFSYYTTNFRKILSFQSQFKAFKDVLGISRKEWRKNSDNGQEEDKQRVVNLVNASFVENDSYNSDIFILTEKGKIYDVLCSNKEIDPDELWILTFLLILDYSTKVRKLILIEEVLNIHINIAKHGILTLHLISLLKEVLRSTCREDLFGKDGFWLITFNKEHDFLELFVKSTEDEKKALFEYVKSCALNKNSEDCIAHKFANSGVYSVNSFKEDVYIILFILIGFGVSAQNLDTFVELICRVSKYLGKKIDTSKILDIVDSNPIFNKIYNKVFLNNKY
;
A
#
# COMPACT_ATOMS: atom_id res chain seq x y z
N MET A 1 4.12 10.09 -31.84
CA MET A 1 4.88 9.32 -30.84
C MET A 1 3.88 8.43 -30.13
N THR A 2 4.05 7.12 -30.23
CA THR A 2 3.21 6.13 -29.54
C THR A 2 3.62 5.99 -28.08
N VAL A 3 2.77 5.38 -27.24
CA VAL A 3 3.10 5.17 -25.82
C VAL A 3 4.32 4.25 -25.62
N LEU A 4 4.52 3.26 -26.50
CA LEU A 4 5.71 2.42 -26.48
C LEU A 4 6.97 3.23 -26.84
N GLU A 5 6.93 4.05 -27.90
CA GLU A 5 8.06 4.90 -28.28
C GLU A 5 8.45 5.86 -27.14
N TYR A 6 7.46 6.44 -26.47
CA TYR A 6 7.68 7.28 -25.31
C TYR A 6 8.34 6.52 -24.16
N TYR A 7 7.82 5.33 -23.84
CA TYR A 7 8.38 4.46 -22.80
C TYR A 7 9.83 4.09 -23.09
N LEU A 8 10.15 3.68 -24.31
CA LEU A 8 11.52 3.36 -24.74
C LEU A 8 12.46 4.56 -24.67
N LYS A 9 11.97 5.75 -25.07
CA LYS A 9 12.73 7.00 -24.90
C LYS A 9 13.04 7.25 -23.43
N LYS A 10 12.07 7.09 -22.53
CA LYS A 10 12.28 7.27 -21.08
C LYS A 10 13.18 6.20 -20.45
N GLN A 11 13.17 4.97 -20.97
CA GLN A 11 14.10 3.92 -20.54
C GLN A 11 15.57 4.28 -20.76
N SER A 12 15.89 5.09 -21.77
CA SER A 12 17.25 5.57 -21.99
C SER A 12 17.72 6.61 -20.94
N ASP A 13 16.79 7.19 -20.18
CA ASP A 13 17.08 8.10 -19.07
C ASP A 13 17.25 7.32 -17.76
N LYS A 14 18.51 7.16 -17.34
CA LYS A 14 18.87 6.46 -16.09
C LYS A 14 18.22 7.05 -14.85
N ASN A 15 17.97 8.37 -14.82
CA ASN A 15 17.33 9.01 -13.67
C ASN A 15 15.85 8.64 -13.61
N TRP A 16 15.18 8.65 -14.77
CA TRP A 16 13.79 8.20 -14.87
C TRP A 16 13.65 6.74 -14.45
N VAL A 17 14.48 5.84 -14.99
CA VAL A 17 14.49 4.41 -14.65
C VAL A 17 14.70 4.21 -13.15
N LYS A 18 15.73 4.85 -12.57
CA LYS A 18 16.02 4.79 -11.14
C LYS A 18 14.83 5.29 -10.30
N SER A 19 14.14 6.33 -10.76
CA SER A 19 12.98 6.88 -10.04
C SER A 19 11.83 5.90 -9.92
N TYR A 20 11.58 5.05 -10.92
CA TYR A 20 10.48 4.09 -10.89
C TYR A 20 10.88 2.70 -10.36
N GLN A 21 12.18 2.38 -10.30
CA GLN A 21 12.69 1.15 -9.70
C GLN A 21 12.96 1.26 -8.19
N SER A 22 13.30 2.45 -7.68
CA SER A 22 13.71 2.62 -6.27
C SER A 22 12.53 2.86 -5.32
N ILE A 23 12.60 2.27 -4.13
CA ILE A 23 11.63 2.47 -3.03
C ILE A 23 12.11 3.48 -1.98
N SER A 24 13.22 4.18 -2.22
CA SER A 24 13.69 5.24 -1.31
C SER A 24 12.74 6.44 -1.34
N LYS A 25 12.87 7.31 -0.33
CA LYS A 25 11.92 8.40 -0.05
C LYS A 25 11.73 9.37 -1.23
N ASP A 26 12.77 9.64 -2.01
CA ASP A 26 12.78 10.67 -3.05
C ASP A 26 12.43 10.12 -4.45
N TYR A 27 11.96 8.87 -4.52
CA TYR A 27 11.66 8.18 -5.77
C TYR A 27 10.19 7.76 -5.86
N PHE A 28 9.76 7.37 -7.06
CA PHE A 28 8.38 7.04 -7.43
C PHE A 28 8.13 5.53 -7.50
N GLY A 29 9.11 4.70 -7.15
CA GLY A 29 8.99 3.25 -7.27
C GLY A 29 8.02 2.61 -6.28
N LYS A 30 7.58 3.32 -5.23
CA LYS A 30 6.51 2.89 -4.32
C LYS A 30 5.32 3.85 -4.32
N ASN A 31 4.13 3.31 -4.13
CA ASN A 31 2.91 4.12 -4.01
C ASN A 31 2.74 4.69 -2.60
N PHE A 32 3.12 3.90 -1.58
CA PHE A 32 2.87 4.25 -0.19
C PHE A 32 4.14 4.44 0.63
N SER A 33 4.12 5.46 1.49
CA SER A 33 5.25 5.84 2.34
C SER A 33 5.68 4.76 3.35
N TYR A 34 4.74 3.95 3.86
CA TYR A 34 5.05 2.82 4.75
C TYR A 34 5.86 1.74 4.04
N TYR A 35 5.80 1.66 2.70
CA TYR A 35 6.46 0.61 1.94
C TYR A 35 7.98 0.74 2.05
N THR A 36 8.61 -0.26 2.65
CA THR A 36 10.06 -0.36 2.86
C THR A 36 10.49 -1.82 2.70
N THR A 37 11.81 -2.10 2.78
CA THR A 37 12.33 -3.47 2.74
C THR A 37 11.63 -4.41 3.73
N ASN A 38 11.30 -3.91 4.94
CA ASN A 38 10.69 -4.69 6.01
C ASN A 38 9.15 -4.60 6.04
N PHE A 39 8.55 -3.67 5.29
CA PHE A 39 7.11 -3.42 5.23
C PHE A 39 6.62 -3.42 3.78
N ARG A 40 6.78 -4.54 3.07
CA ARG A 40 6.32 -4.68 1.67
C ARG A 40 4.84 -5.08 1.54
N LYS A 41 4.18 -5.36 2.66
CA LYS A 41 2.80 -5.84 2.76
C LYS A 41 2.13 -5.27 4.02
N ILE A 42 0.81 -5.19 4.05
CA ILE A 42 0.02 -4.82 5.23
C ILE A 42 0.29 -5.77 6.39
N LEU A 43 0.30 -7.09 6.14
CA LEU A 43 0.62 -8.06 7.19
C LEU A 43 2.08 -8.03 7.66
N SER A 44 2.97 -7.25 7.00
CA SER A 44 4.27 -6.95 7.59
C SER A 44 4.15 -6.15 8.88
N PHE A 45 3.08 -5.38 9.09
CA PHE A 45 2.83 -4.76 10.40
C PHE A 45 2.74 -5.81 11.51
N GLN A 46 2.10 -6.95 11.25
CA GLN A 46 1.99 -8.02 12.25
C GLN A 46 3.35 -8.61 12.60
N SER A 47 4.14 -9.00 11.58
CA SER A 47 5.44 -9.62 11.83
C SER A 47 6.43 -8.67 12.49
N GLN A 48 6.46 -7.40 12.07
CA GLN A 48 7.32 -6.39 12.66
C GLN A 48 6.85 -5.98 14.06
N PHE A 49 5.54 -5.92 14.31
CA PHE A 49 4.99 -5.67 15.65
C PHE A 49 5.35 -6.81 16.61
N LYS A 50 5.14 -8.07 16.21
CA LYS A 50 5.51 -9.25 17.02
C LYS A 50 7.00 -9.25 17.37
N ALA A 51 7.88 -8.96 16.41
CA ALA A 51 9.31 -8.86 16.67
C ALA A 51 9.66 -7.68 17.61
N PHE A 52 8.96 -6.55 17.47
CA PHE A 52 9.22 -5.36 18.29
C PHE A 52 8.75 -5.53 19.74
N LYS A 53 7.82 -6.46 20.03
CA LYS A 53 7.34 -6.70 21.40
C LYS A 53 8.46 -7.06 22.38
N ASP A 54 9.50 -7.73 21.92
CA ASP A 54 10.62 -8.17 22.75
C ASP A 54 11.47 -7.02 23.30
N VAL A 55 11.32 -5.81 22.72
CA VAL A 55 12.06 -4.61 23.14
C VAL A 55 11.16 -3.49 23.68
N LEU A 56 9.86 -3.75 23.86
CA LEU A 56 8.95 -2.81 24.53
C LEU A 56 9.37 -2.59 25.99
N GLY A 57 9.29 -1.34 26.46
CA GLY A 57 9.75 -0.98 27.80
C GLY A 57 11.27 -0.93 27.98
N ILE A 58 12.06 -1.38 27.00
CA ILE A 58 13.52 -1.37 27.04
C ILE A 58 14.04 -0.07 26.41
N SER A 59 14.99 0.58 27.09
CA SER A 59 15.65 1.78 26.57
C SER A 59 16.35 1.48 25.25
N ARG A 60 16.19 2.38 24.27
CA ARG A 60 16.81 2.28 22.94
C ARG A 60 18.33 2.12 22.98
N LYS A 61 18.98 2.59 24.05
CA LYS A 61 20.43 2.46 24.27
C LYS A 61 20.85 1.00 24.50
N GLU A 62 19.94 0.18 24.97
CA GLU A 62 20.14 -1.24 25.30
C GLU A 62 19.72 -2.17 24.15
N TRP A 63 19.19 -1.62 23.06
CA TRP A 63 18.79 -2.39 21.89
C TRP A 63 20.00 -3.03 21.20
N ARG A 64 19.78 -4.21 20.61
CA ARG A 64 20.81 -4.91 19.84
C ARG A 64 21.22 -4.10 18.63
N LYS A 65 22.52 -4.12 18.35
CA LYS A 65 23.13 -3.49 17.18
C LYS A 65 23.69 -4.59 16.29
N ASN A 66 23.45 -4.47 14.99
CA ASN A 66 24.06 -5.35 14.01
C ASN A 66 25.58 -5.30 14.13
N SER A 67 26.23 -6.46 14.15
CA SER A 67 27.69 -6.59 14.21
C SER A 67 28.40 -5.86 13.07
N ASP A 68 27.79 -5.86 11.88
CA ASP A 68 28.48 -5.49 10.65
C ASP A 68 28.47 -3.99 10.38
N ASN A 69 27.43 -3.28 10.83
CA ASN A 69 27.24 -1.85 10.54
C ASN A 69 26.89 -0.99 11.76
N GLY A 70 26.81 -1.60 12.95
CA GLY A 70 26.49 -0.91 14.21
C GLY A 70 25.08 -0.31 14.27
N GLN A 71 24.23 -0.55 13.27
CA GLN A 71 22.86 -0.04 13.25
C GLN A 71 21.99 -0.85 14.20
N GLU A 72 21.20 -0.13 15.00
CA GLU A 72 20.14 -0.70 15.84
C GLU A 72 19.19 -1.55 14.98
N GLU A 73 19.02 -2.81 15.35
CA GLU A 73 18.21 -3.76 14.60
C GLU A 73 16.74 -3.32 14.51
N ASP A 74 16.19 -2.85 15.64
CA ASP A 74 14.77 -2.51 15.77
C ASP A 74 14.40 -1.12 15.29
N LYS A 75 15.40 -0.28 14.98
CA LYS A 75 15.16 1.08 14.47
C LYS A 75 14.33 1.09 13.20
N GLN A 76 14.53 0.12 12.31
CA GLN A 76 13.77 0.05 11.06
C GLN A 76 12.33 -0.42 11.27
N ARG A 77 12.03 -1.09 12.39
CA ARG A 77 10.68 -1.57 12.75
C ARG A 77 9.86 -0.46 13.39
N VAL A 78 10.44 0.21 14.38
CA VAL A 78 9.74 1.17 15.22
C VAL A 78 9.16 2.35 14.44
N VAL A 79 9.83 2.82 13.39
CA VAL A 79 9.38 4.00 12.62
C VAL A 79 7.96 3.81 12.06
N ASN A 80 7.70 2.69 11.39
CA ASN A 80 6.39 2.44 10.82
C ASN A 80 5.35 2.09 11.87
N LEU A 81 5.73 1.42 12.97
CA LEU A 81 4.82 1.13 14.09
C LEU A 81 4.39 2.41 14.82
N VAL A 82 5.31 3.37 15.00
CA VAL A 82 5.01 4.72 15.52
C VAL A 82 4.13 5.50 14.56
N ASN A 83 4.46 5.49 13.26
CA ASN A 83 3.67 6.19 12.25
C ASN A 83 2.25 5.61 12.10
N ALA A 84 2.09 4.30 12.35
CA ALA A 84 0.79 3.63 12.47
C ALA A 84 0.15 3.79 13.86
N SER A 85 0.80 4.49 14.79
CA SER A 85 0.34 4.71 16.17
C SER A 85 0.05 3.42 16.94
N PHE A 86 0.74 2.32 16.64
CA PHE A 86 0.70 1.10 17.46
C PHE A 86 1.60 1.22 18.70
N VAL A 87 2.67 2.00 18.59
CA VAL A 87 3.59 2.27 19.70
C VAL A 87 3.86 3.76 19.78
N GLU A 88 4.19 4.23 20.98
CA GLU A 88 4.59 5.62 21.21
C GLU A 88 5.74 5.67 22.20
N ASN A 89 6.43 6.81 22.25
CA ASN A 89 7.46 7.04 23.25
C ASN A 89 6.81 7.19 24.62
N ASP A 90 7.45 6.64 25.65
CA ASP A 90 7.02 6.86 27.03
C ASP A 90 7.09 8.34 27.40
N SER A 91 6.09 8.83 28.13
CA SER A 91 5.98 10.25 28.49
C SER A 91 7.08 10.73 29.44
N TYR A 92 7.69 9.81 30.19
CA TYR A 92 8.75 10.11 31.16
C TYR A 92 10.14 9.84 30.58
N ASN A 93 10.25 8.92 29.62
CA ASN A 93 11.50 8.60 28.96
C ASN A 93 11.34 8.37 27.44
N SER A 94 11.77 9.35 26.66
CA SER A 94 11.70 9.27 25.19
C SER A 94 12.54 8.17 24.56
N ASP A 95 13.46 7.54 25.32
CA ASP A 95 14.23 6.38 24.84
C ASP A 95 13.46 5.06 24.98
N ILE A 96 12.31 5.05 25.66
CA ILE A 96 11.46 3.87 25.87
C ILE A 96 10.22 3.97 24.98
N PHE A 97 9.78 2.83 24.44
CA PHE A 97 8.54 2.71 23.68
C PHE A 97 7.53 1.83 24.41
N ILE A 98 6.27 2.27 24.40
CA ILE A 98 5.12 1.60 25.01
C ILE A 98 4.00 1.39 23.99
N LEU A 99 3.07 0.48 24.29
CA LEU A 99 1.88 0.27 23.46
C LEU A 99 0.87 1.39 23.67
N THR A 100 0.34 1.93 22.58
CA THR A 100 -0.85 2.76 22.60
C THR A 100 -2.10 1.89 22.81
N GLU A 101 -3.27 2.49 23.05
CA GLU A 101 -4.56 1.77 23.04
C GLU A 101 -4.78 0.99 21.72
N LYS A 102 -4.43 1.61 20.59
CA LYS A 102 -4.48 0.98 19.27
C LYS A 102 -3.51 -0.19 19.16
N GLY A 103 -2.32 -0.07 19.75
CA GLY A 103 -1.33 -1.14 19.85
C GLY A 103 -1.79 -2.33 20.68
N LYS A 104 -2.47 -2.08 21.81
CA LYS A 104 -3.04 -3.13 22.66
C LYS A 104 -4.11 -3.93 21.90
N ILE A 105 -5.00 -3.26 21.18
CA ILE A 105 -6.00 -3.90 20.32
C ILE A 105 -5.31 -4.73 19.24
N TYR A 106 -4.30 -4.16 18.57
CA TYR A 106 -3.55 -4.88 17.54
C TYR A 106 -2.84 -6.12 18.09
N ASP A 107 -2.33 -6.08 19.32
CA ASP A 107 -1.69 -7.23 19.96
C ASP A 107 -2.67 -8.39 20.18
N VAL A 108 -3.90 -8.08 20.63
CA VAL A 108 -4.98 -9.06 20.78
C VAL A 108 -5.31 -9.69 19.43
N LEU A 109 -5.48 -8.88 18.38
CA LEU A 109 -5.76 -9.38 17.02
C LEU A 109 -4.63 -10.26 16.49
N CYS A 110 -3.38 -9.86 16.70
CA CYS A 110 -2.20 -10.58 16.23
C CYS A 110 -2.01 -11.94 16.92
N SER A 111 -2.55 -12.09 18.13
CA SER A 111 -2.44 -13.28 18.98
C SER A 111 -3.66 -14.20 18.87
N ASN A 112 -4.77 -13.71 18.31
CA ASN A 112 -5.98 -14.49 18.12
C ASN A 112 -5.84 -15.47 16.96
N LYS A 113 -5.78 -16.77 17.27
CA LYS A 113 -5.63 -17.86 16.29
C LYS A 113 -6.89 -18.15 15.49
N GLU A 114 -8.04 -17.65 15.92
CA GLU A 114 -9.32 -17.86 15.23
C GLU A 114 -9.48 -16.89 14.06
N ILE A 115 -8.76 -15.76 14.03
CA ILE A 115 -8.82 -14.77 12.95
C ILE A 115 -8.09 -15.30 11.71
N ASP A 116 -8.81 -15.38 10.59
CA ASP A 116 -8.24 -15.78 9.30
C ASP A 116 -7.26 -14.70 8.78
N PRO A 117 -6.16 -15.05 8.09
CA PRO A 117 -5.23 -14.06 7.54
C PRO A 117 -5.87 -12.97 6.68
N ASP A 118 -6.93 -13.28 5.91
CA ASP A 118 -7.65 -12.29 5.10
C ASP A 118 -8.46 -11.32 5.98
N GLU A 119 -9.04 -11.81 7.08
CA GLU A 119 -9.75 -10.99 8.07
C GLU A 119 -8.77 -10.08 8.81
N LEU A 120 -7.62 -10.63 9.24
CA LEU A 120 -6.56 -9.87 9.89
C LEU A 120 -6.00 -8.79 8.96
N TRP A 121 -5.90 -9.07 7.66
CA TRP A 121 -5.50 -8.06 6.67
C TRP A 121 -6.47 -6.87 6.68
N ILE A 122 -7.79 -7.12 6.67
CA ILE A 122 -8.81 -6.06 6.70
C ILE A 122 -8.72 -5.27 8.01
N LEU A 123 -8.66 -5.96 9.15
CA LEU A 123 -8.57 -5.31 10.46
C LEU A 123 -7.28 -4.47 10.58
N THR A 124 -6.15 -4.98 10.07
CA THR A 124 -4.89 -4.23 10.03
C THR A 124 -5.03 -3.00 9.13
N PHE A 125 -5.62 -3.15 7.95
CA PHE A 125 -5.88 -2.04 7.03
C PHE A 125 -6.73 -0.94 7.70
N LEU A 126 -7.85 -1.31 8.34
CA LEU A 126 -8.71 -0.37 9.05
C LEU A 126 -7.95 0.37 10.15
N LEU A 127 -7.10 -0.33 10.91
CA LEU A 127 -6.27 0.30 11.91
C LEU A 127 -5.28 1.27 11.29
N ILE A 128 -4.60 0.95 10.18
CA ILE A 128 -3.60 1.86 9.63
C ILE A 128 -4.16 3.01 8.77
N LEU A 129 -5.48 3.16 8.64
CA LEU A 129 -6.08 4.23 7.83
C LEU A 129 -5.61 5.64 8.24
N ASP A 130 -5.36 5.86 9.54
CA ASP A 130 -4.87 7.14 10.04
C ASP A 130 -3.33 7.26 10.10
N TYR A 131 -2.62 6.39 9.37
CA TYR A 131 -1.16 6.38 9.27
C TYR A 131 -0.61 7.77 8.96
N SER A 132 0.32 8.21 9.80
CA SER A 132 0.85 9.58 9.80
C SER A 132 2.34 9.55 10.07
N THR A 133 3.10 10.39 9.38
CA THR A 133 4.51 10.64 9.74
C THR A 133 4.61 11.81 10.70
N LYS A 134 5.81 12.05 11.27
CA LYS A 134 6.07 13.24 12.09
C LYS A 134 5.69 14.57 11.43
N VAL A 135 5.73 14.64 10.10
CA VAL A 135 5.54 15.89 9.33
C VAL A 135 4.21 15.91 8.58
N ARG A 136 3.70 14.76 8.16
CA ARG A 136 2.48 14.63 7.33
C ARG A 136 1.46 13.75 8.02
N LYS A 137 0.28 14.33 8.30
CA LYS A 137 -0.87 13.61 8.86
C LYS A 137 -1.63 12.91 7.75
N LEU A 138 -2.16 11.72 8.04
CA LEU A 138 -3.03 10.95 7.13
C LEU A 138 -2.41 10.71 5.75
N ILE A 139 -1.09 10.48 5.71
CA ILE A 139 -0.33 10.38 4.47
C ILE A 139 -0.80 9.24 3.57
N LEU A 140 -1.29 8.14 4.15
CA LEU A 140 -1.84 7.02 3.37
C LEU A 140 -3.04 7.46 2.50
N ILE A 141 -3.93 8.25 3.09
CA ILE A 141 -5.12 8.79 2.43
C ILE A 141 -4.71 9.83 1.38
N GLU A 142 -3.81 10.73 1.75
CA GLU A 142 -3.26 11.74 0.86
C GLU A 142 -2.59 11.11 -0.37
N GLU A 143 -1.85 10.01 -0.21
CA GLU A 143 -1.21 9.27 -1.30
C GLU A 143 -2.24 8.65 -2.25
N VAL A 144 -3.33 8.06 -1.73
CA VAL A 144 -4.43 7.54 -2.58
C VAL A 144 -5.15 8.66 -3.33
N LEU A 145 -5.47 9.76 -2.65
CA LEU A 145 -6.14 10.90 -3.28
C LEU A 145 -5.26 11.53 -4.37
N ASN A 146 -3.95 11.63 -4.17
CA ASN A 146 -3.04 12.11 -5.20
C ASN A 146 -3.00 11.19 -6.43
N ILE A 147 -2.99 9.86 -6.24
CA ILE A 147 -3.10 8.90 -7.35
C ILE A 147 -4.41 9.13 -8.12
N HIS A 148 -5.52 9.23 -7.39
CA HIS A 148 -6.84 9.46 -7.98
C HIS A 148 -6.93 10.78 -8.74
N ILE A 149 -6.48 11.89 -8.15
CA ILE A 149 -6.48 13.22 -8.76
C ILE A 149 -5.63 13.22 -10.03
N ASN A 150 -4.42 12.64 -9.99
CA ASN A 150 -3.56 12.61 -11.16
C ASN A 150 -4.19 11.82 -12.30
N ILE A 151 -4.79 10.66 -12.02
CA ILE A 151 -5.51 9.88 -13.04
C ILE A 151 -6.76 10.62 -13.55
N ALA A 152 -7.52 11.26 -12.66
CA ALA A 152 -8.75 11.98 -13.01
C ALA A 152 -8.50 13.20 -13.90
N LYS A 153 -7.36 13.88 -13.75
CA LYS A 153 -6.94 15.00 -14.64
C LYS A 153 -6.86 14.60 -16.11
N HIS A 154 -6.68 13.31 -16.40
CA HIS A 154 -6.65 12.78 -17.76
C HIS A 154 -7.99 12.21 -18.22
N GLY A 155 -9.10 12.52 -17.53
CA GLY A 155 -10.46 12.17 -17.96
C GLY A 155 -10.96 10.80 -17.49
N ILE A 156 -10.18 10.08 -16.69
CA ILE A 156 -10.58 8.78 -16.15
C ILE A 156 -11.47 8.97 -14.91
N LEU A 157 -12.76 8.66 -15.06
CA LEU A 157 -13.74 8.75 -13.96
C LEU A 157 -13.46 7.72 -12.85
N THR A 158 -13.82 8.06 -11.61
CA THR A 158 -13.62 7.19 -10.43
C THR A 158 -14.20 5.79 -10.61
N LEU A 159 -15.43 5.68 -11.15
CA LEU A 159 -16.07 4.38 -11.37
C LEU A 159 -15.31 3.53 -12.41
N HIS A 160 -14.76 4.18 -13.44
CA HIS A 160 -13.94 3.49 -14.44
C HIS A 160 -12.61 3.04 -13.81
N LEU A 161 -11.94 3.91 -13.05
CA LEU A 161 -10.74 3.53 -12.28
C LEU A 161 -11.01 2.33 -11.38
N ILE A 162 -12.09 2.33 -10.60
CA ILE A 162 -12.48 1.21 -9.74
C ILE A 162 -12.62 -0.10 -10.55
N SER A 163 -13.16 -0.05 -11.77
CA SER A 163 -13.23 -1.23 -12.65
C SER A 163 -11.84 -1.73 -13.01
N LEU A 164 -10.95 -0.83 -13.44
CA LEU A 164 -9.56 -1.17 -13.79
C LEU A 164 -8.78 -1.75 -12.60
N LEU A 165 -8.99 -1.22 -11.39
CA LEU A 165 -8.38 -1.75 -10.16
C LEU A 165 -8.85 -3.19 -9.88
N LYS A 166 -10.14 -3.48 -10.06
CA LYS A 166 -10.67 -4.85 -9.88
C LYS A 166 -10.07 -5.84 -10.87
N GLU A 167 -9.80 -5.41 -12.10
CA GLU A 167 -9.14 -6.25 -13.11
C GLU A 167 -7.70 -6.58 -12.72
N VAL A 168 -6.95 -5.59 -12.21
CA VAL A 168 -5.61 -5.81 -11.63
C VAL A 168 -5.64 -6.81 -10.48
N LEU A 169 -6.65 -6.75 -9.61
CA LEU A 169 -6.78 -7.68 -8.48
C LEU A 169 -7.06 -9.13 -8.90
N ARG A 170 -7.50 -9.37 -10.13
CA ARG A 170 -7.66 -10.74 -10.68
C ARG A 170 -6.36 -11.33 -11.21
N SER A 171 -5.29 -10.55 -11.32
CA SER A 171 -4.04 -11.06 -11.86
C SER A 171 -3.38 -12.11 -10.98
N THR A 172 -2.86 -13.15 -11.63
CA THR A 172 -2.26 -14.33 -11.01
C THR A 172 -0.75 -14.40 -11.22
N CYS A 173 -0.25 -13.79 -12.30
CA CYS A 173 1.18 -13.71 -12.62
C CYS A 173 1.56 -12.29 -13.10
N ARG A 174 2.86 -12.05 -13.30
CA ARG A 174 3.38 -10.73 -13.70
C ARG A 174 2.95 -10.37 -15.12
N GLU A 175 2.92 -11.36 -15.99
CA GLU A 175 2.59 -11.21 -17.39
C GLU A 175 1.12 -10.79 -17.56
N ASP A 176 0.21 -11.38 -16.79
CA ASP A 176 -1.19 -10.93 -16.76
C ASP A 176 -1.32 -9.53 -16.13
N LEU A 177 -0.56 -9.24 -15.07
CA LEU A 177 -0.56 -7.92 -14.43
C LEU A 177 -0.15 -6.80 -15.41
N PHE A 178 0.90 -7.02 -16.22
CA PHE A 178 1.36 -6.04 -17.20
C PHE A 178 0.36 -5.80 -18.34
N GLY A 179 -0.60 -6.71 -18.52
CA GLY A 179 -1.68 -6.57 -19.49
C GLY A 179 -2.89 -5.79 -18.99
N LYS A 180 -2.82 -5.12 -17.83
CA LYS A 180 -3.95 -4.37 -17.25
C LYS A 180 -3.69 -2.86 -17.30
N ASP A 181 -4.61 -2.08 -17.84
CA ASP A 181 -4.50 -0.61 -17.85
C ASP A 181 -4.32 -0.02 -16.44
N GLY A 182 -5.05 -0.57 -15.46
CA GLY A 182 -4.93 -0.14 -14.06
C GLY A 182 -3.51 -0.26 -13.50
N PHE A 183 -2.73 -1.25 -13.95
CA PHE A 183 -1.32 -1.39 -13.54
C PHE A 183 -0.48 -0.21 -14.02
N TRP A 184 -0.65 0.22 -15.27
CA TRP A 184 0.10 1.32 -15.87
C TRP A 184 -0.30 2.68 -15.29
N LEU A 185 -1.61 2.91 -15.12
CA LEU A 185 -2.14 4.12 -14.52
C LEU A 185 -1.63 4.32 -13.09
N ILE A 186 -1.62 3.27 -12.27
CA ILE A 186 -1.09 3.35 -10.90
C ILE A 186 0.43 3.51 -10.93
N THR A 187 1.14 2.72 -11.73
CA THR A 187 2.62 2.74 -11.73
C THR A 187 3.19 4.08 -12.16
N PHE A 188 2.57 4.74 -13.15
CA PHE A 188 3.01 6.01 -13.70
C PHE A 188 2.10 7.18 -13.30
N ASN A 189 1.39 7.08 -12.17
CA ASN A 189 0.46 8.13 -11.71
C ASN A 189 1.11 9.51 -11.48
N LYS A 190 2.45 9.59 -11.44
CA LYS A 190 3.22 10.84 -11.28
C LYS A 190 3.86 11.34 -12.59
N GLU A 191 3.68 10.63 -13.70
CA GLU A 191 4.22 10.96 -15.01
C GLU A 191 3.09 11.47 -15.92
N HIS A 192 2.89 12.79 -15.93
CA HIS A 192 1.78 13.43 -16.64
C HIS A 192 1.79 13.14 -18.14
N ASP A 193 2.95 13.20 -18.79
CA ASP A 193 3.07 13.01 -20.23
C ASP A 193 2.80 11.54 -20.61
N PHE A 194 3.27 10.59 -19.78
CA PHE A 194 2.94 9.18 -19.97
C PHE A 194 1.44 8.94 -19.82
N LEU A 195 0.80 9.47 -18.77
CA LEU A 195 -0.64 9.28 -18.55
C LEU A 195 -1.47 9.88 -19.68
N GLU A 196 -1.14 11.11 -20.11
CA GLU A 196 -1.82 11.77 -21.21
C GLU A 196 -1.74 10.94 -22.50
N LEU A 197 -0.55 10.44 -22.81
CA LEU A 197 -0.34 9.61 -23.99
C LEU A 197 -1.03 8.25 -23.86
N PHE A 198 -0.89 7.58 -22.73
CA PHE A 198 -1.46 6.25 -22.47
C PHE A 198 -2.98 6.25 -22.57
N VAL A 199 -3.65 7.27 -22.03
CA VAL A 199 -5.12 7.39 -22.09
C VAL A 199 -5.62 7.66 -23.50
N LYS A 200 -4.87 8.43 -24.30
CA LYS A 200 -5.21 8.73 -25.71
C LYS A 200 -4.83 7.62 -26.68
N SER A 201 -3.96 6.71 -26.27
CA SER A 201 -3.47 5.62 -27.12
C SER A 201 -4.56 4.60 -27.46
N THR A 202 -4.44 4.02 -28.65
CA THR A 202 -5.33 2.93 -29.08
C THR A 202 -5.01 1.64 -28.33
N GLU A 203 -5.95 0.69 -28.35
CA GLU A 203 -5.74 -0.63 -27.74
C GLU A 203 -4.55 -1.38 -28.37
N ASP A 204 -4.31 -1.20 -29.67
CA ASP A 204 -3.16 -1.81 -30.36
C ASP A 204 -1.82 -1.20 -29.87
N GLU A 205 -1.77 0.11 -29.65
CA GLU A 205 -0.58 0.79 -29.12
C GLU A 205 -0.28 0.36 -27.68
N LYS A 206 -1.30 0.26 -26.83
CA LYS A 206 -1.16 -0.25 -25.46
C LYS A 206 -0.70 -1.71 -25.48
N LYS A 207 -1.31 -2.54 -26.32
CA LYS A 207 -0.93 -3.95 -26.47
C LYS A 207 0.53 -4.10 -26.90
N ALA A 208 1.03 -3.25 -27.80
CA ALA A 208 2.44 -3.25 -28.18
C ALA A 208 3.37 -2.96 -26.98
N LEU A 209 3.02 -2.00 -26.12
CA LEU A 209 3.73 -1.74 -24.86
C LEU A 209 3.70 -2.95 -23.92
N PHE A 210 2.53 -3.59 -23.78
CA PHE A 210 2.37 -4.74 -22.88
C PHE A 210 3.23 -5.92 -23.34
N GLU A 211 3.18 -6.26 -24.63
CA GLU A 211 3.95 -7.36 -25.20
C GLU A 211 5.46 -7.09 -25.12
N TYR A 212 5.89 -5.84 -25.35
CA TYR A 212 7.28 -5.45 -25.14
C TYR A 212 7.75 -5.76 -23.71
N VAL A 213 7.05 -5.26 -22.68
CA VAL A 213 7.46 -5.45 -21.27
C VAL A 213 7.34 -6.92 -20.83
N LYS A 214 6.31 -7.64 -21.28
CA LYS A 214 6.21 -9.09 -21.06
C LYS A 214 7.43 -9.82 -21.64
N SER A 215 7.84 -9.48 -22.86
CA SER A 215 9.01 -10.09 -23.49
C SER A 215 10.29 -9.81 -22.71
N CYS A 216 10.48 -8.57 -22.23
CA CYS A 216 11.60 -8.20 -21.37
C CYS A 216 11.62 -9.02 -20.07
N ALA A 217 10.46 -9.20 -19.42
CA ALA A 217 10.34 -9.96 -18.19
C ALA A 217 10.63 -11.46 -18.40
N LEU A 218 10.12 -12.06 -19.49
CA LEU A 218 10.39 -13.45 -19.86
C LEU A 218 11.89 -13.67 -20.15
N ASN A 219 12.52 -12.72 -20.85
CA ASN A 219 13.94 -12.75 -21.19
C ASN A 219 14.85 -12.31 -20.02
N LYS A 220 14.28 -12.00 -18.84
CA LYS A 220 15.00 -11.51 -17.66
C LYS A 220 15.85 -10.27 -17.96
N ASN A 221 15.40 -9.41 -18.88
CA ASN A 221 16.08 -8.17 -19.18
C ASN A 221 16.00 -7.22 -17.98
N SER A 222 17.09 -7.14 -17.21
CA SER A 222 17.18 -6.31 -16.01
C SER A 222 17.38 -4.82 -16.29
N GLU A 223 17.59 -4.43 -17.56
CA GLU A 223 17.68 -3.03 -17.95
C GLU A 223 16.29 -2.40 -18.10
N ASP A 224 15.27 -3.22 -18.38
CA ASP A 224 13.90 -2.74 -18.48
C ASP A 224 13.35 -2.29 -17.12
N CYS A 225 12.82 -1.06 -17.07
CA CYS A 225 12.34 -0.43 -15.84
C CYS A 225 11.31 -1.31 -15.09
N ILE A 226 10.31 -1.84 -15.79
CA ILE A 226 9.22 -2.60 -15.19
C ILE A 226 9.63 -4.05 -14.94
N ALA A 227 10.28 -4.69 -15.91
CA ALA A 227 10.75 -6.07 -15.78
C ALA A 227 11.71 -6.22 -14.60
N HIS A 228 12.64 -5.26 -14.42
CA HIS A 228 13.53 -5.22 -13.26
C HIS A 228 12.78 -5.04 -11.95
N LYS A 229 11.85 -4.08 -11.89
CA LYS A 229 11.08 -3.75 -10.68
C LYS A 229 10.33 -4.98 -10.13
N PHE A 230 9.84 -5.83 -11.03
CA PHE A 230 9.08 -7.04 -10.74
C PHE A 230 9.88 -8.34 -10.90
N ALA A 231 11.19 -8.28 -11.09
CA ALA A 231 12.04 -9.46 -11.21
C ALA A 231 12.01 -10.33 -9.94
N ASN A 232 12.53 -11.56 -10.02
CA ASN A 232 12.76 -12.34 -8.81
C ASN A 232 13.84 -11.61 -8.00
N SER A 233 13.56 -11.25 -6.75
CA SER A 233 14.30 -10.28 -5.90
C SER A 233 14.09 -8.79 -6.19
N GLY A 234 13.16 -8.45 -7.09
CA GLY A 234 12.73 -7.08 -7.33
C GLY A 234 12.08 -6.43 -6.11
N VAL A 235 11.80 -5.13 -6.23
CA VAL A 235 11.17 -4.35 -5.16
C VAL A 235 9.68 -4.65 -5.02
N TYR A 236 9.01 -5.10 -6.10
CA TYR A 236 7.62 -5.51 -6.10
C TYR A 236 7.46 -6.96 -6.55
N SER A 237 6.41 -7.59 -6.03
CA SER A 237 5.82 -8.82 -6.54
C SER A 237 4.40 -8.50 -7.00
N VAL A 238 3.77 -9.43 -7.74
CA VAL A 238 2.34 -9.31 -8.08
C VAL A 238 1.49 -9.09 -6.83
N ASN A 239 1.76 -9.86 -5.77
CA ASN A 239 1.00 -9.78 -4.53
C ASN A 239 1.18 -8.44 -3.80
N SER A 240 2.41 -7.90 -3.73
CA SER A 240 2.61 -6.60 -3.08
C SER A 240 1.97 -5.46 -3.86
N PHE A 241 1.95 -5.53 -5.20
CA PHE A 241 1.22 -4.55 -6.00
C PHE A 241 -0.30 -4.69 -5.85
N LYS A 242 -0.82 -5.91 -5.77
CA LYS A 242 -2.24 -6.15 -5.48
C LYS A 242 -2.65 -5.60 -4.12
N GLU A 243 -1.79 -5.66 -3.11
CA GLU A 243 -2.05 -5.01 -1.83
C GLU A 243 -2.18 -3.50 -1.96
N ASP A 244 -1.30 -2.86 -2.73
CA ASP A 244 -1.44 -1.44 -3.01
C ASP A 244 -2.79 -1.13 -3.68
N VAL A 245 -3.19 -1.94 -4.65
CA VAL A 245 -4.46 -1.80 -5.38
C VAL A 245 -5.65 -1.98 -4.44
N TYR A 246 -5.61 -2.93 -3.50
CA TYR A 246 -6.64 -3.10 -2.48
C TYR A 246 -6.78 -1.85 -1.62
N ILE A 247 -5.67 -1.24 -1.18
CA ILE A 247 -5.67 -0.02 -0.38
C ILE A 247 -6.30 1.14 -1.15
N ILE A 248 -5.87 1.37 -2.40
CA ILE A 248 -6.45 2.39 -3.27
C ILE A 248 -7.95 2.16 -3.42
N LEU A 249 -8.35 0.95 -3.78
CA LEU A 249 -9.75 0.59 -3.99
C LEU A 249 -10.59 0.82 -2.73
N PHE A 250 -10.12 0.37 -1.56
CA PHE A 250 -10.88 0.48 -0.32
C PHE A 250 -10.99 1.92 0.15
N ILE A 251 -9.94 2.72 0.02
CA ILE A 251 -10.01 4.15 0.36
C ILE A 251 -10.97 4.89 -0.59
N LEU A 252 -10.95 4.58 -1.90
CA LEU A 252 -11.91 5.14 -2.85
C LEU A 252 -13.36 4.73 -2.55
N ILE A 253 -13.60 3.49 -2.14
CA ILE A 253 -14.91 3.04 -1.64
C ILE A 253 -15.30 3.87 -0.43
N GLY A 254 -14.39 4.01 0.55
CA GLY A 254 -14.60 4.80 1.76
C GLY A 254 -15.02 6.24 1.47
N PHE A 255 -14.39 6.91 0.51
CA PHE A 255 -14.83 8.24 0.08
C PHE A 255 -16.18 8.23 -0.63
N GLY A 256 -16.44 7.23 -1.48
CA GLY A 256 -17.72 7.06 -2.16
C GLY A 256 -18.89 6.82 -1.22
N VAL A 257 -18.64 6.26 -0.03
CA VAL A 257 -19.64 6.02 1.01
C VAL A 257 -19.42 6.85 2.26
N SER A 258 -18.59 7.90 2.21
CA SER A 258 -18.23 8.71 3.38
C SER A 258 -19.43 9.39 4.05
N ALA A 259 -20.55 9.53 3.36
CA ALA A 259 -21.83 9.96 3.95
C ALA A 259 -22.49 8.89 4.86
N GLN A 260 -21.91 7.70 4.97
CA GLN A 260 -22.39 6.54 5.72
C GLN A 260 -21.44 6.22 6.90
N ASN A 261 -21.88 5.31 7.77
CA ASN A 261 -21.13 4.89 8.97
C ASN A 261 -20.02 3.87 8.64
N LEU A 262 -19.18 3.58 9.64
CA LEU A 262 -18.10 2.61 9.56
C LEU A 262 -18.60 1.21 9.13
N ASP A 263 -19.72 0.75 9.66
CA ASP A 263 -20.24 -0.59 9.41
C ASP A 263 -20.50 -0.79 7.91
N THR A 264 -21.13 0.19 7.27
CA THR A 264 -21.42 0.10 5.83
C THR A 264 -20.14 0.09 5.00
N PHE A 265 -19.13 0.85 5.42
CA PHE A 265 -17.81 0.80 4.80
C PHE A 265 -17.17 -0.60 4.96
N VAL A 266 -17.20 -1.18 6.15
CA VAL A 266 -16.67 -2.53 6.45
C VAL A 266 -17.39 -3.60 5.63
N GLU A 267 -18.72 -3.56 5.58
CA GLU A 267 -19.53 -4.48 4.77
C GLU A 267 -19.15 -4.44 3.30
N LEU A 268 -18.97 -3.24 2.73
CA LEU A 268 -18.62 -3.07 1.33
C LEU A 268 -17.22 -3.61 1.00
N ILE A 269 -16.20 -3.28 1.80
CA ILE A 269 -14.85 -3.80 1.56
C ILE A 269 -14.78 -5.32 1.77
N CYS A 270 -15.55 -5.87 2.72
CA CYS A 270 -15.68 -7.32 2.90
C CYS A 270 -16.37 -7.97 1.69
N ARG A 271 -17.45 -7.38 1.18
CA ARG A 271 -18.16 -7.88 0.00
C ARG A 271 -17.27 -7.88 -1.24
N VAL A 272 -16.53 -6.80 -1.47
CA VAL A 272 -15.56 -6.70 -2.57
C VAL A 272 -14.46 -7.73 -2.42
N SER A 273 -13.93 -7.92 -1.21
CA SER A 273 -12.90 -8.92 -0.93
C SER A 273 -13.38 -10.34 -1.20
N LYS A 274 -14.59 -10.70 -0.74
CA LYS A 274 -15.24 -11.99 -1.01
C LYS A 274 -15.41 -12.23 -2.51
N TYR A 275 -15.87 -11.21 -3.24
CA TYR A 275 -15.99 -11.27 -4.70
C TYR A 275 -14.65 -11.54 -5.40
N LEU A 276 -13.53 -11.14 -4.79
CA LEU A 276 -12.18 -11.37 -5.28
C LEU A 276 -11.54 -12.66 -4.72
N GLY A 277 -12.34 -13.51 -4.07
CA GLY A 277 -11.94 -14.85 -3.63
C GLY A 277 -11.31 -14.92 -2.23
N LYS A 278 -11.33 -13.83 -1.45
CA LYS A 278 -10.85 -13.84 -0.06
C LYS A 278 -11.83 -14.55 0.87
N LYS A 279 -11.30 -15.25 1.87
CA LYS A 279 -12.10 -15.96 2.87
C LYS A 279 -12.34 -15.06 4.08
N ILE A 280 -13.54 -14.49 4.15
CA ILE A 280 -13.88 -13.48 5.17
C ILE A 280 -15.20 -13.83 5.83
N ASP A 281 -15.22 -13.85 7.15
CA ASP A 281 -16.45 -13.72 7.93
C ASP A 281 -16.71 -12.22 8.21
N THR A 282 -17.78 -11.67 7.60
CA THR A 282 -18.10 -10.25 7.74
C THR A 282 -18.66 -9.94 9.12
N SER A 283 -19.50 -10.83 9.67
CA SER A 283 -20.11 -10.65 10.99
C SER A 283 -19.03 -10.60 12.05
N LYS A 284 -18.05 -11.50 11.98
CA LYS A 284 -16.91 -11.50 12.89
C LYS A 284 -16.06 -10.23 12.82
N ILE A 285 -15.82 -9.68 11.63
CA ILE A 285 -15.08 -8.41 11.49
C ILE A 285 -15.90 -7.26 12.12
N LEU A 286 -17.21 -7.20 11.86
CA LEU A 286 -18.10 -6.21 12.45
C LEU A 286 -18.13 -6.31 13.97
N ASP A 287 -18.29 -7.51 14.54
CA ASP A 287 -18.28 -7.74 15.99
C ASP A 287 -16.99 -7.23 16.63
N ILE A 288 -15.84 -7.47 15.99
CA ILE A 288 -14.54 -6.95 16.44
C ILE A 288 -14.50 -5.43 16.36
N VAL A 289 -14.97 -4.84 15.25
CA VAL A 289 -14.97 -3.40 15.02
C VAL A 289 -15.87 -2.68 16.03
N ASP A 290 -17.08 -3.19 16.27
CA ASP A 290 -18.09 -2.62 17.17
C ASP A 290 -17.66 -2.69 18.63
N SER A 291 -16.99 -3.78 19.01
CA SER A 291 -16.45 -3.97 20.35
C SER A 291 -15.26 -3.04 20.65
N ASN A 292 -14.69 -2.36 19.65
CA ASN A 292 -13.46 -1.58 19.78
C ASN A 292 -13.63 -0.15 19.23
N PRO A 293 -13.94 0.84 20.08
CA PRO A 293 -14.22 2.23 19.67
C PRO A 293 -13.10 2.91 18.86
N ILE A 294 -11.87 2.39 18.90
CA ILE A 294 -10.74 2.91 18.13
C ILE A 294 -11.01 2.91 16.62
N PHE A 295 -11.71 1.89 16.09
CA PHE A 295 -11.99 1.79 14.66
C PHE A 295 -12.89 2.93 14.20
N ASN A 296 -13.97 3.21 14.96
CA ASN A 296 -14.86 4.33 14.69
C ASN A 296 -14.14 5.69 14.81
N LYS A 297 -13.26 5.84 15.82
CA LYS A 297 -12.43 7.04 15.96
C LYS A 297 -11.52 7.27 14.75
N ILE A 298 -10.89 6.21 14.24
CA ILE A 298 -10.03 6.27 13.05
C ILE A 298 -10.86 6.61 11.82
N TYR A 299 -11.99 5.93 11.61
CA TYR A 299 -12.89 6.17 10.48
C TYR A 299 -13.38 7.61 10.44
N ASN A 300 -13.91 8.12 11.56
CA ASN A 300 -14.41 9.50 11.66
C ASN A 300 -13.28 10.52 11.46
N LYS A 301 -12.11 10.25 12.03
CA LYS A 301 -10.91 11.08 11.83
C LYS A 301 -10.51 11.13 10.37
N VAL A 302 -10.67 10.06 9.59
CA VAL A 302 -10.22 9.98 8.20
C VAL A 302 -11.28 10.53 7.24
N PHE A 303 -12.50 10.01 7.29
CA PHE A 303 -13.51 10.24 6.25
C PHE A 303 -14.54 11.33 6.59
N LEU A 304 -14.78 11.64 7.87
CA LEU A 304 -15.81 12.63 8.26
C LEU A 304 -15.21 13.99 8.63
N ASN A 305 -14.04 13.99 9.29
CA ASN A 305 -13.48 15.19 9.90
C ASN A 305 -12.49 15.95 9.01
N ASN A 306 -12.11 15.42 7.85
CA ASN A 306 -11.26 16.14 6.89
C ASN A 306 -12.07 16.50 5.65
N LYS A 307 -12.00 17.78 5.27
CA LYS A 307 -12.35 18.22 3.92
C LYS A 307 -11.10 18.06 3.07
N TYR A 308 -11.12 17.10 2.15
CA TYR A 308 -10.08 16.92 1.13
C TYR A 308 -10.51 17.60 -0.17
#